data_AF-A0A3Q7INZ5-F1
#
_entry.id   AF-A0A3Q7INZ5-F1
#
_cell.length_a   1.000
_cell.length_b   1.000
_cell.length_c   1.000
_cell.angle_alpha   90.00
_cell.angle_beta   90.00
_cell.angle_gamma   90.00
#
_symmetry.space_group_name_H-M   'P 1'
#
loop_
_entity.id
_entity.type
_entity.pdbx_description
1 polymer ?
#
loop_
_entity_poly.entity_id
_entity_poly.type
_entity_poly.pdbx_seq_one_letter_code
_entity_poly.pdbx_strand_id
1 'polypeptide(L)'
;MKEMMFKIASMQPVDIDPSTIRKPKRRNVRISNDPQSVAARLRRERISEKIRILQRLVPGGTKMDTASMLDEAIRYVKFLKRQIRQLQSSNHNLPPAQIPVSSCPNNENWANNIVTPSTKGLILGSSSSTTTNNVTTFVGNTTLDPPYEVIGN
;
A
#
# COMPACT_ATOMS: atom_id res chain seq x y z
N MET A 1 12.11 25.91 4.24
CA MET A 1 10.81 25.99 3.53
C MET A 1 10.26 24.61 3.14
N LYS A 2 10.99 23.77 2.39
CA LYS A 2 10.51 22.44 1.94
C LYS A 2 10.13 21.47 3.08
N GLU A 3 10.91 21.41 4.15
CA GLU A 3 10.64 20.53 5.32
C GLU A 3 9.29 20.88 6.01
N MET A 4 8.91 22.16 6.04
CA MET A 4 7.62 22.60 6.60
C MET A 4 6.47 22.13 5.71
N MET A 5 6.60 22.26 4.39
CA MET A 5 5.60 21.77 3.43
C MET A 5 5.40 20.26 3.56
N PHE A 6 6.49 19.52 3.69
CA PHE A 6 6.43 18.07 3.89
C PHE A 6 5.73 17.69 5.20
N LYS A 7 6.00 18.41 6.28
CA LYS A 7 5.34 18.18 7.57
C LYS A 7 3.83 18.43 7.48
N ILE A 8 3.42 19.54 6.86
CA ILE A 8 2.00 19.85 6.65
C ILE A 8 1.33 18.74 5.82
N ALA A 9 1.94 18.34 4.71
CA ALA A 9 1.40 17.29 3.85
C ALA A 9 1.28 15.93 4.56
N SER A 10 2.22 15.59 5.46
CA SER A 10 2.19 14.33 6.20
C SER A 10 1.07 14.22 7.22
N MET A 11 0.44 15.33 7.58
CA MET A 11 -0.67 15.39 8.54
C MET A 11 -2.04 15.58 7.86
N GLN A 12 -2.10 15.67 6.53
CA GLN A 12 -3.36 15.74 5.82
C GLN A 12 -3.97 14.34 5.67
N PRO A 13 -5.31 14.20 5.77
CA PRO A 13 -5.97 12.94 5.45
C PRO A 13 -5.74 12.62 3.98
N VAL A 14 -5.06 11.51 3.72
CA VAL A 14 -4.76 11.07 2.35
C VAL A 14 -5.80 10.04 1.95
N ASP A 15 -6.74 10.45 1.10
CA ASP A 15 -7.60 9.50 0.40
C ASP A 15 -6.83 8.93 -0.80
N ILE A 16 -6.48 7.65 -0.70
CA ILE A 16 -5.65 6.94 -1.70
C ILE A 16 -6.53 6.22 -2.72
N ASP A 17 -7.86 6.26 -2.58
CA ASP A 17 -8.72 5.40 -3.38
C ASP A 17 -8.55 5.68 -4.88
N PRO A 18 -8.00 4.72 -5.66
CA PRO A 18 -7.73 4.91 -7.09
C PRO A 18 -9.02 5.14 -7.89
N SER A 19 -10.18 4.78 -7.32
CA SER A 19 -11.53 4.99 -7.86
C SER A 19 -11.96 6.47 -7.85
N THR A 20 -11.42 7.30 -6.96
CA THR A 20 -11.79 8.72 -6.85
C THR A 20 -11.13 9.59 -7.93
N ILE A 21 -10.14 9.04 -8.62
CA ILE A 21 -9.34 9.76 -9.60
C ILE A 21 -10.05 9.81 -10.94
N ARG A 22 -10.83 10.87 -11.13
CA ARG A 22 -11.57 11.12 -12.38
C ARG A 22 -10.64 11.08 -13.59
N LYS A 23 -10.95 10.18 -14.52
CA LYS A 23 -10.32 10.11 -15.84
C LYS A 23 -10.79 11.30 -16.68
N PRO A 24 -9.90 12.10 -17.29
CA PRO A 24 -10.31 13.18 -18.18
C PRO A 24 -11.02 12.57 -19.39
N LYS A 25 -12.24 13.05 -19.65
CA LYS A 25 -13.07 12.60 -20.77
C LYS A 25 -12.44 13.07 -22.08
N ARG A 26 -11.89 12.15 -22.88
CA ARG A 26 -11.34 12.48 -24.20
C ARG A 26 -12.51 12.70 -25.17
N ARG A 27 -12.63 13.92 -25.70
CA ARG A 27 -13.61 14.33 -26.70
C ARG A 27 -13.17 13.82 -28.08
N ASN A 28 -14.01 12.98 -28.70
CA ASN A 28 -14.14 12.75 -30.15
C ASN A 28 -12.83 12.54 -30.94
N VAL A 29 -12.02 11.55 -30.54
CA VAL A 29 -10.92 11.04 -31.39
C VAL A 29 -11.38 9.73 -32.02
N ARG A 30 -11.20 9.57 -33.34
CA ARG A 30 -11.40 8.27 -34.00
C ARG A 30 -10.41 7.27 -33.38
N ILE A 31 -10.91 6.28 -32.65
CA ILE A 31 -10.11 5.27 -31.96
C ILE A 31 -9.87 4.11 -32.93
N SER A 32 -8.62 3.66 -33.06
CA SER A 32 -8.31 2.42 -33.77
C SER A 32 -8.74 1.20 -32.96
N ASN A 33 -9.34 0.21 -33.61
CA ASN A 33 -9.72 -1.09 -33.04
C ASN A 33 -8.62 -2.15 -33.21
N ASP A 34 -7.49 -1.78 -33.80
CA ASP A 34 -6.33 -2.67 -33.94
C ASP A 34 -5.86 -3.17 -32.54
N PRO A 35 -5.66 -4.48 -32.35
CA PRO A 35 -5.26 -5.05 -31.05
C PRO A 35 -4.01 -4.41 -30.45
N GLN A 36 -3.01 -4.07 -31.28
CA GLN A 36 -1.79 -3.42 -30.82
C GLN A 36 -2.06 -1.99 -30.34
N SER A 37 -2.89 -1.23 -31.08
CA SER A 37 -3.34 0.10 -30.68
C SER A 37 -4.12 0.08 -29.36
N VAL A 38 -5.03 -0.88 -29.17
CA VAL A 38 -5.79 -1.07 -27.94
C VAL A 38 -4.86 -1.39 -26.76
N ALA A 39 -3.93 -2.33 -26.92
CA ALA A 39 -2.97 -2.69 -25.89
C ALA A 39 -2.10 -1.49 -25.47
N ALA A 40 -1.58 -0.73 -26.44
CA ALA A 40 -0.81 0.48 -26.17
C ALA A 40 -1.65 1.56 -25.44
N ARG A 41 -2.93 1.72 -25.78
CA ARG A 41 -3.84 2.64 -25.11
C ARG A 41 -4.04 2.26 -23.64
N LEU A 42 -4.32 0.98 -23.36
CA LEU A 42 -4.49 0.47 -22.00
C LEU A 42 -3.21 0.63 -21.17
N ARG A 43 -2.04 0.39 -21.78
CA ARG A 43 -0.74 0.64 -21.12
C ARG A 43 -0.59 2.12 -20.74
N ARG A 44 -0.85 3.04 -21.66
CA ARG A 44 -0.79 4.49 -21.40
C ARG A 44 -1.78 4.93 -20.33
N GLU A 45 -3.00 4.39 -20.34
CA GLU A 45 -4.03 4.70 -19.34
C GLU A 45 -3.60 4.29 -17.93
N ARG A 46 -3.06 3.07 -17.77
CA ARG A 46 -2.50 2.59 -16.49
C ARG A 46 -1.36 3.48 -15.99
N ILE A 47 -0.49 3.96 -16.89
CA ILE A 47 0.59 4.89 -16.53
C ILE A 47 0.00 6.23 -16.07
N SER A 48 -0.90 6.83 -16.86
CA SER A 48 -1.52 8.12 -16.52
C SER A 48 -2.30 8.06 -15.21
N GLU A 49 -2.94 6.94 -14.90
CA GLU A 49 -3.61 6.71 -13.63
C GLU A 49 -2.64 6.79 -12.45
N LYS A 50 -1.52 6.05 -12.52
CA LYS A 50 -0.47 6.08 -11.49
C LYS A 50 0.13 7.48 -11.33
N ILE A 51 0.34 8.20 -12.42
CA ILE A 51 0.82 9.59 -12.38
C ILE A 51 -0.16 10.51 -11.63
N ARG A 52 -1.47 10.38 -11.85
CA ARG A 52 -2.48 11.17 -11.13
C ARG A 52 -2.60 10.83 -9.65
N ILE A 53 -2.37 9.57 -9.28
CA ILE A 53 -2.27 9.17 -7.86
C ILE A 53 -1.07 9.89 -7.26
N LEU A 54 0.09 9.79 -7.90
CA LEU A 54 1.33 10.38 -7.42
C LEU A 54 1.21 11.91 -7.24
N GLN A 55 0.53 12.62 -8.15
CA GLN A 55 0.29 14.07 -8.05
C GLN A 55 -0.47 14.50 -6.77
N ARG A 56 -1.29 13.62 -6.20
CA ARG A 56 -2.01 13.86 -4.92
C ARG A 56 -1.17 13.52 -3.70
N LEU A 57 -0.30 12.52 -3.82
CA LEU A 57 0.57 12.06 -2.73
C LEU A 57 1.79 12.95 -2.52
N VAL A 58 2.30 13.55 -3.60
CA VAL A 58 3.48 14.41 -3.55
C VAL A 58 3.07 15.84 -3.21
N PRO A 59 3.69 16.47 -2.20
CA PRO A 59 3.44 17.86 -1.86
C PRO A 59 3.73 18.77 -3.07
N GLY A 60 2.69 19.42 -3.62
CA GLY A 60 2.82 20.28 -4.80
C GLY A 60 2.82 19.55 -6.15
N GLY A 61 2.70 18.22 -6.18
CA GLY A 61 2.85 17.38 -7.38
C GLY A 61 1.91 17.73 -8.53
N THR A 62 0.73 18.29 -8.25
CA THR A 62 -0.24 18.70 -9.29
C THR A 62 0.29 19.81 -10.21
N LYS A 63 1.22 20.65 -9.74
CA LYS A 63 1.80 21.78 -10.50
C LYS A 63 3.20 21.48 -11.04
N MET A 64 3.69 20.25 -10.88
CA MET A 64 5.05 19.86 -11.23
C MET A 64 5.06 19.05 -12.54
N ASP A 65 6.14 19.17 -13.29
CA ASP A 65 6.42 18.24 -14.38
C ASP A 65 6.75 16.84 -13.82
N THR A 66 6.66 15.81 -14.68
CA THR A 66 6.83 14.42 -14.25
C THR A 66 8.22 14.16 -13.66
N ALA A 67 9.29 14.75 -14.22
CA ALA A 67 10.64 14.50 -13.74
C ALA A 67 10.84 15.13 -12.35
N SER A 68 10.52 16.41 -12.20
CA SER A 68 10.61 17.09 -10.90
C SER A 68 9.71 16.46 -9.84
N MET A 69 8.52 15.99 -10.22
CA MET A 69 7.60 15.29 -9.31
C MET A 69 8.22 14.00 -8.78
N LEU A 70 8.93 13.24 -9.62
CA LEU A 70 9.61 12.02 -9.19
C LEU A 70 10.77 12.34 -8.23
N ASP A 71 11.54 13.38 -8.49
CA ASP A 71 12.62 13.82 -7.59
C ASP A 71 12.09 14.29 -6.23
N GLU A 72 10.97 15.00 -6.22
CA GLU A 72 10.32 15.43 -4.97
C GLU A 72 9.70 14.24 -4.23
N ALA A 73 9.12 13.26 -4.94
CA ALA A 73 8.61 12.04 -4.33
C ALA A 73 9.72 11.29 -3.56
N ILE A 74 10.91 11.16 -4.15
CA ILE A 74 12.07 10.54 -3.48
C ILE A 74 12.43 11.30 -2.21
N ARG A 75 12.46 12.64 -2.27
CA ARG A 75 12.76 13.49 -1.11
C ARG A 75 11.70 13.37 -0.02
N TYR A 76 10.42 13.34 -0.39
CA TYR A 76 9.32 13.21 0.55
C TYR A 76 9.33 11.84 1.25
N VAL A 77 9.59 10.75 0.52
CA VAL A 77 9.75 9.41 1.13
C VAL A 77 10.92 9.37 2.12
N LYS A 78 12.06 10.00 1.78
CA LYS A 78 13.20 10.12 2.71
C LYS A 78 12.83 10.92 3.96
N PHE A 79 12.06 11.99 3.81
CA PHE A 79 11.54 12.77 4.92
C PHE A 79 10.65 11.93 5.84
N LEU A 80 9.66 11.23 5.29
CA LEU A 80 8.75 10.37 6.05
C LEU A 80 9.51 9.29 6.82
N LYS A 81 10.49 8.63 6.19
CA LYS A 81 11.35 7.65 6.87
C LYS A 81 12.13 8.24 8.05
N ARG A 82 12.62 9.49 7.94
CA ARG A 82 13.28 10.17 9.07
C ARG A 82 12.29 10.47 10.20
N GLN A 83 11.10 10.97 9.87
CA GLN A 83 10.06 11.25 10.87
C GLN A 83 9.66 10.00 11.64
N ILE A 84 9.46 8.87 10.95
CA ILE A 84 9.16 7.57 11.58
C ILE A 84 10.28 7.16 12.55
N ARG A 85 11.55 7.22 12.13
CA ARG A 85 12.67 6.87 13.02
C ARG A 85 12.73 7.75 14.25
N GLN A 86 12.54 9.07 14.11
CA GLN A 86 12.51 9.99 15.24
C GLN A 86 11.39 9.64 16.23
N LEU A 87 10.20 9.28 15.73
CA LEU A 87 9.07 8.85 16.55
C LEU A 87 9.31 7.50 17.23
N GLN A 88 9.96 6.55 16.56
CA GLN A 88 10.30 5.25 17.14
C GLN A 88 11.36 5.37 18.24
N SER A 89 12.42 6.15 18.02
CA SER A 89 13.47 6.38 19.03
C SER A 89 12.96 7.13 20.26
N SER A 90 11.97 8.03 20.11
CA SER A 90 11.35 8.72 21.23
C SER A 90 10.39 7.82 22.03
N ASN A 91 9.70 6.88 21.38
CA ASN A 91 8.85 5.89 22.07
C ASN A 91 9.65 4.86 22.89
N HIS A 92 10.91 4.59 22.53
CA HIS A 92 11.78 3.70 23.32
C HIS A 92 12.36 4.34 24.60
N ASN A 93 12.12 5.63 24.85
CA ASN A 93 12.63 6.33 26.04
C ASN A 93 11.53 6.79 27.00
N LEU A 94 10.29 6.27 26.86
CA LEU A 94 9.28 6.46 27.89
C LEU A 94 9.47 5.39 28.98
N PRO A 95 9.70 5.76 30.25
CA PRO A 95 9.50 4.83 31.35
C PRO A 95 8.04 4.35 31.30
N PRO A 96 7.75 3.08 31.64
CA PRO A 96 6.40 2.55 31.61
C PRO A 96 5.48 3.49 32.39
N ALA A 97 4.49 4.05 31.70
CA ALA A 97 3.52 4.96 32.29
C ALA A 97 2.87 4.23 33.47
N GLN A 98 3.18 4.67 34.68
CA GLN A 98 2.44 4.26 35.86
C GLN A 98 1.03 4.79 35.67
N ILE A 99 0.11 3.90 35.30
CA ILE A 99 -1.32 4.17 35.35
C ILE A 99 -1.59 4.57 36.81
N PRO A 100 -2.09 5.79 37.10
CA PRO A 100 -2.59 6.06 38.44
C PRO A 100 -3.80 5.14 38.60
N VAL A 101 -3.61 4.07 39.39
CA VAL A 101 -4.73 3.27 39.87
C VAL A 101 -5.58 4.22 40.70
N SER A 102 -6.64 4.74 40.09
CA SER A 102 -7.72 5.37 40.82
C SER A 102 -8.28 4.29 41.73
N SER A 103 -7.94 4.41 43.01
CA SER A 103 -8.54 3.65 44.09
C SER A 103 -10.06 3.88 44.04
N CYS A 104 -10.79 2.89 43.52
CA CYS A 104 -12.22 2.81 43.69
C CYS A 104 -12.50 2.64 45.20
N PRO A 105 -13.36 3.49 45.81
CA PRO A 105 -13.71 3.33 47.21
C PRO A 105 -14.48 2.02 47.40
N ASN A 106 -14.02 1.25 48.37
CA ASN A 106 -14.61 0.04 48.88
C ASN A 106 -16.08 0.27 49.26
N ASN A 107 -17.00 -0.40 48.57
CA ASN A 107 -18.28 -0.78 49.15
C ASN A 107 -18.53 -2.27 48.93
N GLU A 108 -17.93 -3.06 49.82
CA GLU A 108 -18.52 -4.28 50.34
C GLU A 108 -20.05 -4.15 50.39
N ASN A 109 -20.76 -4.99 49.61
CA ASN A 109 -22.06 -5.62 49.92
C ASN A 109 -22.86 -6.04 48.68
N TRP A 110 -22.29 -6.90 47.82
CA TRP A 110 -23.15 -7.74 46.97
C TRP A 110 -22.76 -9.23 46.98
N ALA A 111 -21.78 -9.61 47.80
CA ALA A 111 -21.46 -11.00 48.09
C ALA A 111 -22.52 -11.61 49.01
N ASN A 112 -23.73 -11.81 48.50
CA ASN A 112 -24.74 -12.73 49.05
C ASN A 112 -25.72 -13.10 47.93
N ASN A 113 -25.21 -13.84 46.94
CA ASN A 113 -25.94 -14.97 46.36
C ASN A 113 -24.93 -15.93 45.75
N ILE A 114 -24.42 -16.77 46.65
CA ILE A 114 -23.62 -17.95 46.38
C ILE A 114 -24.50 -18.94 45.59
N VAL A 115 -24.11 -19.25 44.35
CA VAL A 115 -24.15 -20.61 43.80
C VAL A 115 -22.87 -20.80 43.01
N THR A 116 -21.87 -21.42 43.64
CA THR A 116 -20.88 -22.24 42.92
C THR A 116 -21.48 -23.64 42.73
N PRO A 117 -21.17 -24.32 41.62
CA PRO A 117 -20.17 -25.38 41.74
C PRO A 117 -19.19 -25.37 40.56
N SER A 118 -17.88 -25.55 40.83
CA SER A 118 -17.16 -26.80 40.52
C SER A 118 -16.79 -26.90 39.02
N THR A 119 -15.55 -26.63 38.61
CA THR A 119 -14.40 -27.56 38.63
C THR A 119 -14.02 -28.00 37.21
N LYS A 120 -12.77 -27.67 36.85
CA LYS A 120 -11.84 -28.38 35.93
C LYS A 120 -12.08 -28.41 34.41
N GLY A 121 -10.94 -28.26 33.74
CA GLY A 121 -10.64 -28.82 32.43
C GLY A 121 -11.05 -27.91 31.27
N LEU A 122 -10.42 -27.92 30.11
CA LEU A 122 -9.30 -28.69 29.56
C LEU A 122 -8.99 -27.97 28.23
N ILE A 123 -7.71 -27.82 27.93
CA ILE A 123 -7.10 -27.86 26.59
C ILE A 123 -7.98 -28.31 25.41
N LEU A 124 -7.98 -27.54 24.31
CA LEU A 124 -7.98 -27.98 22.89
C LEU A 124 -7.97 -26.69 22.03
N GLY A 125 -7.19 -26.48 20.99
CA GLY A 125 -6.62 -27.41 20.03
C GLY A 125 -6.88 -26.82 18.63
N SER A 126 -5.79 -26.45 17.97
CA SER A 126 -5.51 -26.21 16.53
C SER A 126 -6.63 -26.35 15.49
N SER A 127 -6.64 -25.46 14.48
CA SER A 127 -6.62 -25.90 13.07
C SER A 127 -6.06 -24.82 12.13
N SER A 128 -4.96 -25.18 11.48
CA SER A 128 -4.39 -24.57 10.28
C SER A 128 -5.17 -25.01 9.04
N SER A 129 -5.33 -24.11 8.06
CA SER A 129 -5.76 -24.47 6.71
C SER A 129 -4.80 -23.91 5.67
N THR A 130 -3.94 -24.80 5.18
CA THR A 130 -3.06 -24.65 4.02
C THR A 130 -3.90 -24.51 2.76
N THR A 131 -3.75 -23.42 2.00
CA THR A 131 -4.29 -23.33 0.63
C THR A 131 -3.16 -23.58 -0.36
N THR A 132 -3.36 -24.59 -1.19
CA THR A 132 -2.41 -25.18 -2.13
C THR A 132 -2.18 -24.29 -3.36
N ASN A 133 -0.92 -24.26 -3.81
CA ASN A 133 -0.45 -23.52 -4.98
C ASN A 133 -0.57 -24.41 -6.22
N ASN A 134 -1.17 -23.92 -7.31
CA ASN A 134 -1.03 -24.53 -8.63
C ASN A 134 -0.01 -23.74 -9.48
N VAL A 135 1.22 -24.25 -9.49
CA VAL A 135 2.26 -23.86 -10.45
C VAL A 135 1.93 -24.52 -11.79
N THR A 136 1.54 -23.74 -12.79
CA THR A 136 1.49 -24.21 -14.19
C THR A 136 2.85 -23.96 -14.84
N THR A 137 3.62 -25.02 -14.98
CA THR A 137 4.84 -25.09 -15.79
C THR A 137 4.45 -24.89 -17.26
N PHE A 138 4.78 -23.73 -17.85
CA PHE A 138 4.69 -23.52 -19.29
C PHE A 138 5.98 -24.06 -19.92
N VAL A 139 5.85 -25.22 -20.56
CA VAL A 139 6.92 -25.90 -21.31
C VAL A 139 7.26 -25.04 -22.54
N GLY A 140 8.53 -24.67 -22.68
CA GLY A 140 9.03 -23.86 -23.78
C GLY A 140 8.97 -24.60 -25.12
N ASN A 141 8.52 -23.91 -26.16
CA ASN A 141 8.70 -24.34 -27.55
C ASN A 141 9.90 -23.59 -28.16
N THR A 142 11.03 -24.26 -28.25
CA THR A 142 12.15 -23.85 -29.10
C THR A 142 11.73 -24.08 -30.55
N THR A 143 11.31 -23.02 -31.26
CA THR A 143 11.21 -23.08 -32.72
C THR A 143 12.62 -22.92 -33.26
N LEU A 144 13.14 -24.01 -33.81
CA LEU A 144 14.43 -24.09 -34.47
C LEU A 144 14.35 -23.34 -35.81
N ASP A 145 15.17 -22.30 -35.96
CA ASP A 145 15.44 -21.69 -37.26
C ASP A 145 16.22 -22.69 -38.15
N PRO A 146 15.84 -22.90 -39.42
CA PRO A 146 16.67 -23.65 -40.38
C PRO A 146 17.87 -22.81 -40.85
N PRO A 147 19.03 -23.43 -41.12
CA PRO A 147 20.26 -22.72 -41.47
C PRO A 147 20.26 -22.22 -42.92
N TYR A 148 20.91 -21.08 -43.08
CA TYR A 148 21.28 -20.33 -44.27
C TYR A 148 21.60 -21.21 -45.50
N GLU A 149 20.82 -21.09 -46.57
CA GLU A 149 21.23 -21.56 -47.89
C GLU A 149 22.16 -20.53 -48.56
N VAL A 150 23.36 -21.00 -48.90
CA VAL A 150 24.34 -20.32 -49.73
C VAL A 150 23.89 -20.42 -51.18
N ILE A 151 23.47 -19.31 -51.79
CA ILE A 151 23.22 -19.27 -53.24
C ILE A 151 24.57 -19.02 -53.93
N GLY A 152 25.12 -20.09 -54.51
CA GLY A 152 26.12 -20.02 -55.57
C GLY A 152 25.43 -20.08 -56.93
N ASN A 153 25.75 -19.11 -57.79
CA ASN A 153 26.06 -19.19 -59.23
C ASN A 153 26.11 -17.79 -59.81
#